data_AF-A0A7V8EIW1-F1
#
_entry.id   AF-A0A7V8EIW1-F1
#
_cell.length_a   1.000
_cell.length_b   1.000
_cell.length_c   1.000
_cell.angle_alpha   90.00
_cell.angle_beta   90.00
_cell.angle_gamma   90.00
#
_symmetry.space_group_name_H-M   'P 1'
#
loop_
_entity.id
_entity.type
_entity.pdbx_description
1 polymer ?
#
loop_
_entity_poly.entity_id
_entity_poly.type
_entity_poly.pdbx_seq_one_letter_code
_entity_poly.pdbx_strand_id
1 'polypeptide(L)'
;MTNIDFEQSYNEAIDEMLRTAPNDPEQILTLPELQSAITTAFAEASADDALVKFDDFDGFFKWWDTLTAYEQMDEDFNAEDHKPILKVAYDSLKASGKL
;
A
#
# COMPACT_ATOMS: atom_id res chain seq x y z
N MET A 1 0.38 0.22 25.08
CA MET A 1 0.77 0.31 23.66
C MET A 1 0.48 -1.07 23.10
N THR A 2 -0.60 -1.22 22.33
CA THR A 2 -0.90 -2.51 21.68
C THR A 2 0.28 -2.79 20.75
N ASN A 3 0.98 -3.89 20.98
CA ASN A 3 2.06 -4.32 20.10
C ASN A 3 1.35 -4.85 18.84
N ILE A 4 1.13 -3.96 17.86
CA ILE A 4 0.45 -4.34 16.63
C ILE A 4 1.43 -5.21 15.85
N ASP A 5 1.04 -6.46 15.61
CA ASP A 5 1.76 -7.35 14.72
C ASP A 5 1.28 -7.06 13.29
N PHE A 6 2.05 -6.22 12.59
CA PHE A 6 1.74 -5.84 11.22
C PHE A 6 1.89 -7.00 10.25
N GLU A 7 2.76 -7.98 10.52
CA GLU A 7 2.90 -9.18 9.68
C GLU A 7 1.65 -10.05 9.79
N GLN A 8 1.14 -10.27 11.01
CA GLN A 8 -0.13 -10.98 11.18
C GLN A 8 -1.28 -10.23 10.50
N SER A 9 -1.39 -8.93 10.73
CA SER A 9 -2.44 -8.10 10.13
C SER A 9 -2.37 -8.09 8.60
N TYR A 10 -1.16 -8.16 8.03
CA TYR A 10 -0.95 -8.22 6.59
C TYR A 10 -1.42 -9.55 6.01
N ASN A 11 -1.12 -10.67 6.67
CA ASN A 11 -1.62 -11.98 6.25
C ASN A 11 -3.16 -12.06 6.31
N GLU A 12 -3.77 -11.48 7.35
CA GLU A 12 -5.23 -11.37 7.44
C GLU A 12 -5.83 -10.51 6.31
N ALA A 13 -5.15 -9.43 5.92
CA ALA A 13 -5.54 -8.57 4.81
C ALA A 13 -5.39 -9.25 3.44
N ILE A 14 -4.36 -10.09 3.24
CA ILE A 14 -4.22 -10.93 2.04
C ILE A 14 -5.42 -11.87 1.92
N ASP A 15 -5.79 -12.53 3.00
CA ASP A 15 -6.95 -13.42 3.04
C ASP A 15 -8.26 -12.68 2.73
N GLU A 16 -8.42 -11.44 3.19
CA GLU A 16 -9.57 -10.59 2.85
C GLU A 16 -9.60 -10.22 1.37
N MET A 17 -8.47 -9.77 0.83
CA MET A 17 -8.29 -9.42 -0.57
C MET A 17 -8.61 -10.60 -1.50
N LEU A 18 -8.08 -11.79 -1.20
CA LEU A 18 -8.30 -13.01 -1.99
C LEU A 18 -9.75 -13.54 -1.95
N ARG A 19 -10.54 -13.16 -0.93
CA ARG A 19 -11.97 -13.49 -0.87
C ARG A 19 -12.84 -12.54 -1.69
N THR A 20 -12.37 -11.32 -1.95
CA THR A 20 -13.18 -10.24 -2.52
C THR A 20 -12.86 -9.96 -3.98
N ALA A 21 -11.64 -10.30 -4.42
CA ALA A 21 -11.20 -10.15 -5.80
C ALA A 21 -10.33 -11.34 -6.25
N PRO A 22 -10.38 -11.73 -7.54
CA PRO A 22 -9.58 -12.83 -8.09
C PRO A 22 -8.14 -12.35 -8.35
N ASN A 23 -7.42 -11.98 -7.29
CA ASN A 23 -5.99 -11.68 -7.37
C ASN A 23 -5.18 -12.98 -7.44
N ASP A 24 -4.08 -12.94 -8.18
CA ASP A 24 -3.08 -14.01 -8.20
C ASP A 24 -2.24 -13.94 -6.91
N PRO A 25 -2.29 -14.96 -6.02
CA PRO A 25 -1.51 -14.95 -4.79
C PRO A 25 -0.01 -14.85 -5.02
N GLU A 26 0.49 -15.31 -6.16
CA GLU A 26 1.93 -15.27 -6.50
C GLU A 26 2.40 -13.85 -6.84
N GLN A 27 1.48 -12.94 -7.16
CA GLN A 27 1.78 -11.54 -7.48
C GLN A 27 1.63 -10.60 -6.28
N ILE A 28 1.19 -11.12 -5.12
CA ILE A 28 1.06 -10.32 -3.91
C ILE A 28 2.44 -10.12 -3.29
N LEU A 29 2.87 -8.86 -3.23
CA LEU A 29 4.11 -8.47 -2.55
C LEU A 29 4.06 -8.82 -1.06
N THR A 30 5.20 -9.16 -0.48
CA THR A 30 5.33 -9.23 0.98
C THR A 30 5.21 -7.84 1.60
N LEU A 31 4.91 -7.76 2.90
CA LEU A 31 4.80 -6.47 3.61
C LEU A 31 6.08 -5.61 3.43
N PRO A 32 7.30 -6.13 3.61
CA PRO A 32 8.51 -5.33 3.38
C PRO A 32 8.69 -4.84 1.94
N GLU A 33 8.29 -5.66 0.95
CA GLU A 33 8.37 -5.27 -0.47
C GLU A 33 7.38 -4.15 -0.79
N LEU A 34 6.14 -4.27 -0.34
CA LEU A 34 5.13 -3.23 -0.52
C LEU A 34 5.53 -1.93 0.19
N GLN A 35 6.06 -2.02 1.41
CA GLN A 35 6.61 -0.87 2.12
C GLN A 35 7.78 -0.22 1.37
N SER A 36 8.66 -1.02 0.77
CA SER A 36 9.77 -0.54 -0.05
C SER A 36 9.26 0.20 -1.28
N ALA A 37 8.27 -0.37 -1.99
CA ALA A 37 7.65 0.28 -3.14
C ALA A 37 7.01 1.62 -2.76
N ILE A 38 6.22 1.66 -1.68
CA ILE A 38 5.58 2.88 -1.18
C ILE A 38 6.60 3.95 -0.81
N THR A 39 7.63 3.60 -0.05
CA THR A 39 8.63 4.58 0.41
C THR A 39 9.51 5.09 -0.73
N THR A 40 9.79 4.26 -1.73
CA THR A 40 10.52 4.68 -2.95
C THR A 40 9.69 5.69 -3.73
N ALA A 41 8.44 5.35 -4.05
CA ALA A 41 7.51 6.24 -4.73
C ALA A 41 7.30 7.56 -3.98
N PHE A 42 7.17 7.50 -2.65
CA PHE A 42 7.01 8.69 -1.81
C PHE A 42 8.25 9.60 -1.84
N ALA A 43 9.45 9.01 -1.81
CA ALA A 43 10.70 9.75 -1.89
C ALA A 43 10.89 10.43 -3.25
N GLU A 44 10.55 9.74 -4.34
CA GLU A 44 10.57 10.30 -5.70
C GLU A 44 9.58 11.46 -5.84
N ALA A 45 8.35 11.28 -5.39
CA ALA A 45 7.34 12.34 -5.43
C ALA A 45 7.73 13.56 -4.55
N SER A 46 8.39 13.33 -3.42
CA SER A 46 8.85 14.41 -2.53
C SER A 46 10.09 15.14 -3.06
N ALA A 47 10.87 14.51 -3.96
CA ALA A 47 12.05 15.13 -4.58
C ALA A 47 11.67 16.16 -5.65
N ASP A 48 10.49 16.03 -6.26
CA ASP A 48 9.98 16.93 -7.29
C ASP A 48 9.31 18.21 -6.73
N ASP A 49 9.69 18.65 -5.52
CA ASP A 49 9.11 19.79 -4.78
C ASP A 49 7.58 19.69 -4.53
N ALA A 50 6.96 18.55 -4.84
CA ALA A 50 5.60 18.25 -4.44
C ALA A 50 5.63 17.84 -2.96
N LEU A 51 5.18 18.72 -2.07
CA LEU A 51 4.94 18.37 -0.67
C LEU A 51 3.81 17.35 -0.58
N VAL A 52 4.15 16.07 -0.65
CA VAL A 52 3.21 14.97 -0.45
C VAL A 52 3.01 14.78 1.05
N LYS A 53 1.77 14.99 1.51
CA LYS A 53 1.36 14.75 2.89
C LYS A 53 0.01 14.06 2.89
N PHE A 54 -0.13 13.06 3.76
CA PHE A 54 -1.37 12.31 3.94
C PHE A 54 -1.87 12.50 5.37
N ASP A 55 -3.06 13.08 5.50
CA ASP A 55 -3.73 13.22 6.81
C ASP A 55 -4.30 11.88 7.29
N ASP A 56 -4.69 11.01 6.35
CA ASP A 56 -5.29 9.71 6.59
C ASP A 56 -4.97 8.72 5.45
N PHE A 57 -5.54 7.52 5.55
CA PHE A 57 -5.39 6.47 4.54
C PHE A 57 -6.05 6.84 3.21
N ASP A 58 -7.17 7.57 3.21
CA ASP A 58 -7.87 7.93 1.97
C ASP A 58 -7.04 8.88 1.11
N GLY A 59 -6.32 9.83 1.75
CA GLY A 59 -5.36 10.69 1.09
C GLY A 59 -4.20 9.91 0.48
N PHE A 60 -3.64 8.96 1.25
CA PHE A 60 -2.60 8.05 0.77
C PHE A 60 -3.09 7.20 -0.41
N PHE A 61 -4.26 6.59 -0.29
CA PHE A 61 -4.82 5.71 -1.29
C PHE A 61 -5.06 6.44 -2.62
N LYS A 62 -5.62 7.65 -2.59
CA LYS A 62 -5.83 8.46 -3.81
C LYS A 62 -4.52 8.77 -4.53
N TRP A 63 -3.47 9.06 -3.77
CA TRP A 63 -2.14 9.29 -4.34
C TRP A 63 -1.58 8.01 -4.98
N TRP A 64 -1.65 6.89 -4.27
CA TRP A 64 -1.17 5.60 -4.76
C TRP A 64 -1.93 5.13 -6.01
N ASP A 65 -3.26 5.23 -5.99
CA ASP A 65 -4.14 4.91 -7.11
C ASP A 65 -3.82 5.79 -8.33
N THR A 66 -3.62 7.09 -8.13
CA THR A 66 -3.22 8.00 -9.21
C THR A 66 -1.83 7.67 -9.76
N LEU A 67 -0.88 7.34 -8.88
CA LEU A 67 0.49 7.01 -9.26
C LEU A 67 0.55 5.75 -10.11
N THR A 68 -0.20 4.72 -9.71
CA THR A 68 -0.20 3.39 -10.32
C THR A 68 -1.23 3.25 -11.45
N ALA A 69 -1.95 4.32 -11.81
CA ALA A 69 -3.05 4.26 -12.75
C ALA A 69 -2.63 3.78 -14.16
N TYR A 70 -1.37 4.01 -14.55
CA TYR A 70 -0.85 3.52 -15.82
C TYR A 70 -0.53 2.02 -15.76
N GLU A 71 0.12 1.55 -14.69
CA GLU A 71 0.39 0.13 -14.47
C GLU A 71 -0.91 -0.68 -14.35
N GLN A 72 -1.93 -0.12 -13.69
CA GLN A 72 -3.26 -0.72 -13.58
C GLN A 72 -3.99 -0.92 -14.93
N MET A 73 -3.57 -0.25 -16.02
CA MET A 73 -4.16 -0.46 -17.36
C MET A 73 -3.52 -1.62 -18.11
N ASP A 74 -2.25 -1.90 -17.84
CA ASP A 74 -1.44 -2.87 -18.59
C ASP A 74 -1.29 -4.20 -17.83
N GLU A 75 -1.44 -4.20 -16.50
CA GLU A 75 -1.32 -5.37 -15.64
C GLU A 75 -2.67 -5.84 -15.10
N ASP A 76 -2.75 -7.12 -14.68
CA ASP A 76 -3.89 -7.67 -13.91
C ASP A 76 -3.87 -7.16 -12.44
N PHE A 77 -3.55 -5.89 -12.26
CA PHE A 77 -3.40 -5.19 -10.98
C PHE A 77 -4.45 -4.08 -10.87
N ASN A 78 -5.11 -4.01 -9.70
CA ASN A 78 -6.10 -2.98 -9.39
C ASN A 78 -5.88 -2.51 -7.95
N ALA A 79 -5.59 -1.22 -7.78
CA ALA A 79 -5.31 -0.64 -6.47
C ALA A 79 -6.51 -0.78 -5.52
N GLU A 80 -7.75 -0.72 -6.03
CA GLU A 80 -8.97 -0.86 -5.24
C GLU A 80 -9.03 -2.23 -4.55
N ASP A 81 -8.70 -3.29 -5.27
CA ASP A 81 -8.70 -4.66 -4.74
C ASP A 81 -7.60 -4.84 -3.68
N HIS A 82 -6.51 -4.07 -3.78
CA HIS A 82 -5.36 -4.12 -2.89
C HIS A 82 -5.50 -3.21 -1.66
N LYS A 83 -6.62 -2.51 -1.48
CA LYS A 83 -6.88 -1.64 -0.31
C LYS A 83 -6.57 -2.29 1.04
N PRO A 84 -6.95 -3.55 1.32
CA PRO A 84 -6.68 -4.16 2.63
C PRO A 84 -5.19 -4.21 2.95
N ILE A 85 -4.37 -4.67 2.01
CA ILE A 85 -2.91 -4.81 2.21
C ILE A 85 -2.23 -3.44 2.23
N LEU A 86 -2.70 -2.49 1.42
CA LEU A 86 -2.23 -1.10 1.41
C LEU A 86 -2.50 -0.40 2.74
N LYS A 87 -3.64 -0.68 3.40
CA LYS A 87 -3.98 -0.10 4.71
C LYS A 87 -3.00 -0.54 5.79
N VAL A 88 -2.66 -1.82 5.82
CA VAL A 88 -1.70 -2.37 6.79
C VAL A 88 -0.30 -1.80 6.55
N ALA A 89 0.13 -1.73 5.29
CA ALA A 89 1.42 -1.14 4.93
C ALA A 89 1.51 0.34 5.32
N TYR A 90 0.47 1.13 5.03
CA TYR A 90 0.34 2.53 5.45
C TYR A 90 0.45 2.68 6.97
N ASP A 91 -0.34 1.92 7.74
CA ASP A 91 -0.33 2.01 9.21
C ASP A 91 1.03 1.66 9.80
N SER A 92 1.69 0.64 9.24
CA SER A 92 3.04 0.23 9.66
C SER A 92 4.11 1.29 9.35
N LEU A 93 4.01 1.94 8.19
CA LEU A 93 4.91 3.03 7.82
C LEU A 93 4.68 4.29 8.66
N LYS A 94 3.41 4.64 8.96
CA LYS A 94 3.07 5.74 9.89
C LYS A 94 3.59 5.46 11.30
N ALA A 95 3.42 4.23 11.80
CA ALA A 95 3.92 3.83 13.12
C ALA A 95 5.45 3.88 13.22
N SER A 96 6.17 3.64 12.11
CA SER A 96 7.62 3.72 12.04
C SER A 96 8.17 5.10 11.67
N GLY A 97 7.31 6.09 11.39
CA GLY A 97 7.69 7.45 11.02
C GLY A 97 8.31 7.58 9.62
N LYS A 98 8.03 6.63 8.73
CA LYS A 98 8.49 6.63 7.32
C LYS A 98 7.50 7.26 6.35
N LEU A 99 6.31 7.65 6.84
CA LEU A 99 5.24 8.40 6.16
C LEU A 99 4.63 9.45 7.10
#